data_AF-A0A0A5HQC7-F1
#
_entry.id   AF-A0A0A5HQC7-F1
#
_cell.length_a   1.000
_cell.length_b   1.000
_cell.length_c   1.000
_cell.angle_alpha   90.00
_cell.angle_beta   90.00
_cell.angle_gamma   90.00
#
_symmetry.space_group_name_H-M   'P 1'
#
loop_
_entity.id
_entity.type
_entity.pdbx_description
1 polymer ?
#
loop_
_entity_poly.entity_id
_entity_poly.type
_entity_poly.pdbx_seq_one_letter_code
_entity_poly.pdbx_strand_id
1 'polypeptide(L)'
;MILRKFCSASILFVLLSIALFFFFTPRGGMGYYAVLFTFSLSTIPAILFYGLPVSAFSEWVSKKYAISGILRYLLSGFVHIFAGGLFVLVFGIISYPGIFLNMDGMWDVGFTFVYLEMVIFFLFWLIDELLRIKLPNKTWCRN
;
A
#
# COMPACT_ATOMS: atom_id res chain seq x y z
N MET A 1 -1.98 8.46 16.56
CA MET A 1 -2.34 8.47 15.12
C MET A 1 -1.09 8.39 14.24
N ILE A 2 -0.16 9.34 14.30
CA ILE A 2 1.07 9.33 13.49
C ILE A 2 1.97 8.14 13.84
N LEU A 3 2.21 7.88 15.14
CA LEU A 3 3.05 6.75 15.57
C LEU A 3 2.52 5.41 15.06
N ARG A 4 1.21 5.14 15.16
CA ARG A 4 0.59 3.91 14.63
C ARG A 4 0.89 3.76 13.14
N LYS A 5 0.66 4.80 12.35
CA LYS A 5 0.87 4.77 10.90
C LYS A 5 2.33 4.55 10.53
N PHE A 6 3.26 5.17 11.27
CA PHE A 6 4.69 4.90 11.13
C PHE A 6 5.01 3.44 11.44
N CYS A 7 4.49 2.89 12.54
CA CYS A 7 4.62 1.47 12.85
C CYS A 7 4.03 0.57 11.76
N SER A 8 2.86 0.90 11.20
CA SER A 8 2.23 0.16 10.10
C SER A 8 3.15 0.09 8.88
N ALA A 9 3.72 1.25 8.49
CA ALA A 9 4.66 1.34 7.39
C ALA A 9 5.95 0.54 7.67
N SER A 10 6.54 0.70 8.87
CA SER A 10 7.75 -0.04 9.26
C SER A 10 7.53 -1.56 9.24
N ILE A 11 6.42 -2.06 9.79
CA ILE A 11 6.09 -3.49 9.78
C ILE A 11 5.93 -3.98 8.34
N LEU A 12 5.23 -3.22 7.49
CA LEU A 12 5.10 -3.57 6.08
C LEU A 12 6.46 -3.67 5.38
N PHE A 13 7.33 -2.68 5.55
CA PHE A 13 8.66 -2.70 4.92
C PHE A 13 9.53 -3.85 5.41
N VAL A 14 9.45 -4.21 6.70
CA VAL A 14 10.17 -5.38 7.25
C VAL A 14 9.63 -6.66 6.61
N LEU A 15 8.31 -6.84 6.57
CA LEU A 15 7.70 -8.04 5.97
C LEU A 15 8.02 -8.17 4.48
N LEU A 16 7.95 -7.07 3.72
CA LEU A 16 8.30 -7.06 2.31
C LEU A 16 9.79 -7.35 2.10
N SER A 17 10.68 -6.75 2.88
CA SER A 17 12.12 -7.02 2.81
C SER A 17 12.44 -8.50 3.07
N ILE A 18 11.79 -9.10 4.08
CA ILE A 18 11.94 -10.53 4.38
C ILE A 18 11.42 -11.39 3.22
N ALA A 19 10.23 -11.09 2.70
CA ALA A 19 9.66 -11.83 1.56
C ALA A 19 10.60 -11.77 0.35
N LEU A 20 11.06 -10.57 -0.02
CA LEU A 20 11.98 -10.38 -1.13
C LEU A 20 13.32 -11.09 -0.90
N PHE A 21 13.86 -11.08 0.33
CA PHE A 21 15.04 -11.85 0.67
C PHE A 21 14.85 -13.34 0.36
N PHE A 22 13.78 -13.97 0.84
CA PHE A 22 13.56 -15.40 0.60
C PHE A 22 13.24 -15.74 -0.86
N PHE A 23 12.53 -14.88 -1.59
CA PHE A 23 12.17 -15.13 -2.99
C PHE A 23 13.34 -15.00 -3.96
N PHE A 24 14.30 -14.10 -3.69
CA PHE A 24 15.35 -13.75 -4.63
C PHE A 24 16.75 -14.22 -4.22
N THR A 25 17.04 -14.46 -2.94
CA THR A 25 18.33 -15.00 -2.48
C THR A 25 18.67 -16.35 -3.12
N PRO A 26 17.73 -17.32 -3.26
CA PRO A 26 18.03 -18.60 -3.90
C PRO A 26 18.35 -18.49 -5.40
N ARG A 27 18.03 -17.35 -6.04
CA ARG A 27 18.24 -17.10 -7.47
C ARG A 27 19.58 -16.45 -7.78
N GLY A 28 20.42 -16.20 -6.76
CA GLY A 28 21.85 -15.92 -6.85
C GLY A 28 22.29 -14.94 -7.95
N GLY A 29 22.26 -13.63 -7.69
CA GLY A 29 22.87 -12.65 -8.59
C GLY A 29 22.63 -11.19 -8.24
N MET A 30 23.32 -10.28 -8.94
CA MET A 30 23.12 -8.82 -8.87
C MET A 30 21.66 -8.37 -9.06
N GLY A 31 20.83 -9.22 -9.68
CA GLY A 31 19.39 -8.99 -9.84
C GLY A 31 18.63 -8.85 -8.53
N TYR A 32 19.07 -9.49 -7.44
CA TYR A 32 18.44 -9.33 -6.12
C TYR A 32 18.51 -7.88 -5.62
N TYR A 33 19.72 -7.30 -5.66
CA TYR A 33 19.94 -5.91 -5.22
C TYR A 33 19.22 -4.91 -6.14
N ALA A 34 19.20 -5.17 -7.45
CA ALA A 34 18.48 -4.34 -8.41
C ALA A 34 16.96 -4.35 -8.17
N VAL A 35 16.37 -5.53 -7.90
CA VAL A 35 14.95 -5.66 -7.58
C VAL A 35 14.62 -4.98 -6.25
N LEU A 36 15.41 -5.22 -5.19
CA LEU A 36 15.20 -4.57 -3.90
C LEU A 36 15.29 -3.05 -4.00
N PHE A 37 16.28 -2.54 -4.74
CA PHE A 37 16.45 -1.11 -4.94
C PHE A 37 15.29 -0.49 -5.71
N THR A 38 14.89 -1.11 -6.82
CA THR A 38 13.75 -0.66 -7.64
C THR A 38 12.44 -0.71 -6.86
N PHE A 39 12.22 -1.78 -6.09
CA PHE A 39 11.07 -1.95 -5.23
C PHE A 39 11.03 -0.91 -4.10
N SER A 40 12.17 -0.61 -3.48
CA SER A 40 12.27 0.41 -2.43
C SER A 40 11.94 1.79 -2.98
N LEU A 41 12.46 2.13 -4.16
CA LEU A 41 12.23 3.42 -4.82
C LEU A 41 10.78 3.63 -5.27
N SER A 42 10.04 2.56 -5.57
CA SER A 42 8.63 2.64 -5.96
C SER A 42 7.71 2.59 -4.73
N THR A 43 7.92 1.60 -3.87
CA THR A 43 7.03 1.28 -2.75
C THR A 43 7.12 2.30 -1.63
N ILE A 44 8.33 2.80 -1.31
CA ILE A 44 8.49 3.75 -0.20
C ILE A 44 7.73 5.05 -0.48
N PRO A 45 7.93 5.72 -1.64
CA PRO A 45 7.14 6.89 -1.98
C PRO A 45 5.64 6.60 -2.08
N ALA A 46 5.24 5.45 -2.64
CA ALA A 46 3.83 5.08 -2.74
C ALA A 46 3.16 5.00 -1.35
N ILE A 47 3.79 4.35 -0.38
CA ILE A 47 3.26 4.27 0.99
C ILE A 47 3.32 5.64 1.68
N LEU A 48 4.41 6.40 1.55
CA LEU A 48 4.56 7.66 2.26
C LEU A 48 3.63 8.77 1.74
N PHE A 49 3.50 8.90 0.43
CA PHE A 49 2.75 9.99 -0.21
C PHE A 49 1.32 9.62 -0.59
N TYR A 50 1.00 8.33 -0.72
CA TYR A 50 -0.37 7.88 -1.00
C TYR A 50 -0.94 7.06 0.16
N GLY A 51 -0.26 6.00 0.58
CA GLY A 51 -0.75 5.10 1.65
C GLY A 51 -1.06 5.83 2.96
N LEU A 52 -0.12 6.60 3.50
CA LEU A 52 -0.28 7.32 4.77
C LEU A 52 -1.40 8.38 4.72
N PRO A 53 -1.45 9.28 3.71
CA PRO A 53 -2.57 10.20 3.55
C PRO A 53 -3.91 9.49 3.38
N VAL A 54 -3.97 8.41 2.61
CA VAL A 54 -5.20 7.63 2.40
C VAL A 54 -5.70 7.01 3.70
N SER A 55 -4.81 6.41 4.48
CA SER A 55 -5.13 5.91 5.82
C SER A 55 -5.59 7.04 6.75
N ALA A 56 -5.05 8.26 6.63
CA ALA A 56 -5.44 9.38 7.47
C ALA A 56 -6.82 9.91 7.06
N PHE A 57 -7.06 9.99 5.75
CA PHE A 57 -8.33 10.37 5.16
C PHE A 57 -9.44 9.38 5.51
N SER A 58 -9.21 8.07 5.34
CA SER A 58 -10.22 7.05 5.68
C SER A 58 -10.60 7.10 7.16
N GLU A 59 -9.62 7.35 8.05
CA GLU A 59 -9.86 7.55 9.48
C GLU A 59 -10.66 8.82 9.76
N TRP A 60 -10.35 9.93 9.08
CA TRP A 60 -11.08 11.19 9.21
C TRP A 60 -12.53 11.05 8.73
N VAL A 61 -12.76 10.45 7.55
CA VAL A 61 -14.10 10.17 7.02
C VAL A 61 -14.90 9.30 7.99
N SER A 62 -14.29 8.22 8.48
CA SER A 62 -14.95 7.32 9.43
C SER A 62 -15.40 8.04 10.71
N LYS A 63 -14.58 8.96 11.22
CA LYS A 63 -14.92 9.78 12.39
C LYS A 63 -16.00 10.80 12.08
N LYS A 64 -15.88 11.52 10.97
CA LYS A 64 -16.80 12.58 10.56
C LYS A 64 -18.22 12.07 10.39
N TYR A 65 -18.39 10.85 9.88
CA TYR A 65 -19.69 10.24 9.61
C TYR A 65 -20.06 9.13 10.63
N ALA A 66 -19.38 9.06 11.78
CA ALA A 66 -19.63 8.07 12.83
C ALA A 66 -19.71 6.61 12.34
N ILE A 67 -18.91 6.25 11.34
CA ILE A 67 -18.90 4.91 10.73
C ILE A 67 -18.12 3.95 11.63
N SER A 68 -18.78 2.89 12.07
CA SER A 68 -18.24 1.91 13.01
C SER A 68 -18.38 0.47 12.50
N GLY A 69 -17.78 -0.48 13.23
CA GLY A 69 -17.89 -1.91 12.95
C GLY A 69 -17.37 -2.34 11.57
N ILE A 70 -18.05 -3.29 10.96
CA ILE A 70 -17.68 -3.91 9.67
C ILE A 70 -17.69 -2.91 8.51
N LEU A 71 -18.62 -1.94 8.53
CA LEU A 71 -18.73 -0.94 7.47
C LEU A 71 -17.49 -0.04 7.42
N ARG A 72 -16.92 0.30 8.58
CA ARG A 72 -15.66 1.05 8.69
C ARG A 72 -14.50 0.28 8.07
N TYR A 73 -14.44 -1.02 8.36
CA TYR A 73 -13.41 -1.90 7.84
C TYR A 73 -13.46 -1.96 6.31
N LEU A 74 -14.65 -2.25 5.76
CA LEU A 74 -14.88 -2.33 4.32
C LEU A 74 -14.60 -1.00 3.61
N LEU A 75 -15.07 0.13 4.15
CA LEU A 75 -14.80 1.45 3.59
C LEU A 75 -13.30 1.75 3.58
N SER A 76 -12.62 1.52 4.71
CA SER A 76 -11.18 1.76 4.79
C SER A 76 -10.43 0.90 3.77
N GLY A 77 -10.78 -0.38 3.64
CA GLY A 77 -10.15 -1.28 2.68
C GLY A 77 -10.40 -0.86 1.24
N PHE A 78 -11.65 -0.53 0.89
CA PHE A 78 -12.01 -0.03 -0.43
C PHE A 78 -11.19 1.21 -0.81
N VAL A 79 -11.09 2.19 0.08
CA VAL A 79 -10.34 3.42 -0.19
C VAL A 79 -8.84 3.14 -0.39
N HIS A 80 -8.24 2.20 0.35
CA HIS A 80 -6.83 1.84 0.16
C HIS A 80 -6.58 1.11 -1.16
N ILE A 81 -7.42 0.13 -1.50
CA ILE A 81 -7.31 -0.60 -2.77
C ILE A 81 -7.54 0.36 -3.94
N PHE A 82 -8.56 1.22 -3.84
CA PHE A 82 -8.84 2.24 -4.86
C PHE A 82 -7.67 3.22 -5.02
N ALA A 83 -7.08 3.68 -3.91
CA ALA A 83 -5.92 4.57 -3.96
C ALA A 83 -4.67 3.89 -4.54
N GLY A 84 -4.43 2.62 -4.21
CA GLY A 84 -3.35 1.84 -4.82
C GLY A 84 -3.54 1.68 -6.32
N GLY A 85 -4.76 1.34 -6.76
CA GLY A 85 -5.10 1.27 -8.18
C GLY A 85 -4.94 2.61 -8.91
N LEU A 86 -5.36 3.71 -8.28
CA LEU A 86 -5.20 5.06 -8.82
C LEU A 86 -3.72 5.46 -8.92
N PHE A 87 -2.92 5.17 -7.89
CA PHE A 87 -1.47 5.42 -7.91
C PHE A 87 -0.81 4.73 -9.09
N VAL A 88 -1.10 3.44 -9.28
CA VAL A 88 -0.56 2.66 -10.39
C VAL A 88 -0.99 3.22 -11.74
N LEU A 89 -2.27 3.60 -11.88
CA LEU A 89 -2.79 4.18 -13.11
C LEU A 89 -2.08 5.51 -13.44
N VAL A 90 -1.94 6.39 -12.45
CA VAL A 90 -1.24 7.68 -12.61
C VAL A 90 0.24 7.46 -12.92
N PHE A 91 0.92 6.60 -12.16
CA PHE A 91 2.34 6.30 -12.34
C PHE A 91 2.59 5.66 -13.71
N GLY A 92 1.71 4.76 -14.15
CA GLY A 92 1.75 4.13 -15.46
C GLY A 92 1.62 5.14 -16.60
N ILE A 93 0.65 6.06 -16.51
CA ILE A 93 0.46 7.12 -17.52
C ILE A 93 1.70 8.02 -17.61
N ILE A 94 2.27 8.44 -16.47
CA ILE A 94 3.44 9.31 -16.44
C ILE A 94 4.68 8.59 -16.99
N SER A 95 4.88 7.34 -16.59
CA SER A 95 6.07 6.56 -16.97
C SER A 95 6.01 6.07 -18.41
N TYR A 96 4.81 5.88 -18.94
CA TYR A 96 4.60 5.40 -20.31
C TYR A 96 3.36 6.08 -20.93
N PRO A 97 3.49 7.28 -21.52
CA PRO A 97 2.32 8.02 -22.05
C PRO A 97 1.51 7.28 -23.12
N GLY A 98 2.11 6.30 -23.81
CA GLY A 98 1.47 5.40 -24.77
C GLY A 98 0.71 4.22 -24.15
N ILE A 99 0.53 4.20 -22.82
CA ILE A 99 -0.09 3.10 -22.06
C ILE A 99 -1.47 2.72 -22.60
N PHE A 100 -2.25 3.68 -23.10
CA PHE A 100 -3.57 3.40 -23.67
C PHE A 100 -3.55 3.01 -25.16
N LEU A 101 -2.41 3.18 -25.84
CA LEU A 101 -2.27 2.99 -27.29
C LEU A 101 -1.60 1.67 -27.66
N ASN A 102 -0.86 1.04 -26.73
CA ASN A 102 -0.08 -0.17 -26.99
C ASN A 102 -0.34 -1.21 -25.88
N MET A 103 -1.58 -1.74 -25.85
CA MET A 103 -2.04 -2.64 -24.80
C MET A 103 -1.28 -3.97 -24.78
N ASP A 104 -0.81 -4.48 -25.93
CA ASP A 104 -0.25 -5.83 -26.04
C ASP A 104 1.05 -6.04 -25.24
N GLY A 105 1.96 -5.05 -25.20
CA GLY A 105 3.23 -5.13 -24.45
C GLY A 105 3.11 -4.79 -22.97
N MET A 106 1.97 -4.26 -22.53
CA MET A 106 1.72 -3.87 -21.15
C MET A 106 1.34 -5.01 -20.22
N TRP A 107 0.68 -6.04 -20.77
CA TRP A 107 0.10 -7.11 -19.96
C TRP A 107 1.14 -7.91 -19.17
N ASP A 108 2.38 -7.98 -19.64
CA ASP A 108 3.41 -8.81 -18.99
C ASP A 108 4.10 -8.09 -17.80
N VAL A 109 4.63 -6.89 -18.01
CA VAL A 109 5.42 -6.18 -16.97
C VAL A 109 4.57 -5.19 -16.18
N GLY A 110 3.66 -4.49 -16.86
CA GLY A 110 2.77 -3.50 -16.24
C GLY A 110 1.79 -4.15 -15.27
N PHE A 111 1.16 -5.28 -15.65
CA PHE A 111 0.21 -5.98 -14.78
C PHE A 111 0.88 -6.54 -13.51
N THR A 112 2.10 -7.05 -13.64
CA THR A 112 2.86 -7.55 -12.49
C THR A 112 3.11 -6.42 -11.47
N PHE A 113 3.47 -5.23 -11.94
CA PHE A 113 3.68 -4.07 -11.07
C PHE A 113 2.35 -3.57 -10.47
N VAL A 114 1.28 -3.52 -11.27
CA VAL A 114 -0.08 -3.15 -10.79
C VAL A 114 -0.53 -4.07 -9.66
N TYR A 115 -0.45 -5.37 -9.88
CA TYR A 115 -0.88 -6.37 -8.91
C TYR A 115 -0.06 -6.29 -7.63
N LEU A 116 1.26 -6.10 -7.77
CA LEU A 116 2.17 -5.97 -6.63
C LEU A 116 1.82 -4.75 -5.77
N GLU A 117 1.63 -3.58 -6.38
CA GLU A 117 1.25 -2.36 -5.68
C GLU A 117 -0.13 -2.47 -5.02
N MET A 118 -1.12 -3.06 -5.71
CA MET A 118 -2.43 -3.31 -5.09
C MET A 118 -2.32 -4.22 -3.86
N VAL A 119 -1.51 -5.28 -3.94
CA VAL A 119 -1.24 -6.19 -2.81
C VAL A 119 -0.54 -5.43 -1.68
N ILE A 120 0.42 -4.56 -1.98
CA ILE A 120 1.12 -3.75 -0.98
C ILE A 120 0.16 -2.81 -0.26
N PHE A 121 -0.70 -2.09 -0.99
CA PHE A 121 -1.68 -1.18 -0.39
C PHE A 121 -2.72 -1.94 0.44
N PHE A 122 -3.11 -3.13 0.00
CA PHE A 122 -3.95 -4.03 0.77
C PHE A 122 -3.27 -4.48 2.07
N LEU A 123 -2.02 -4.93 2.01
CA LEU A 123 -1.26 -5.34 3.19
C LEU A 123 -1.03 -4.16 4.14
N PHE A 124 -0.72 -2.99 3.62
CA PHE A 124 -0.59 -1.76 4.40
C PHE A 124 -1.87 -1.45 5.18
N TRP A 125 -3.01 -1.48 4.49
CA TRP A 125 -4.32 -1.31 5.11
C TRP A 125 -4.56 -2.35 6.20
N LEU A 126 -4.33 -3.63 5.91
CA LEU A 126 -4.56 -4.72 6.84
C LEU A 126 -3.72 -4.53 8.12
N ILE A 127 -2.44 -4.17 7.98
CA ILE A 127 -1.55 -3.91 9.12
C ILE A 127 -2.03 -2.70 9.93
N ASP A 128 -2.37 -1.58 9.28
CA ASP A 128 -2.86 -0.38 9.98
C ASP A 128 -4.16 -0.66 10.74
N GLU A 129 -5.03 -1.46 10.15
CA GLU A 129 -6.32 -1.83 10.70
C GLU A 129 -6.17 -2.80 11.90
N LEU A 130 -5.28 -3.80 11.80
CA LEU A 130 -4.93 -4.69 12.91
C LEU A 130 -4.31 -3.90 14.08
N LEU A 131 -3.40 -2.98 13.79
CA LEU A 131 -2.82 -2.11 14.81
C LEU A 131 -3.85 -1.19 15.44
N ARG A 132 -4.86 -0.75 14.68
CA ARG A 132 -5.94 0.09 15.21
C ARG A 132 -6.87 -0.67 16.16
N ILE A 133 -7.06 -1.97 15.95
CA ILE A 133 -7.80 -2.84 16.88
C ILE A 133 -7.03 -3.02 18.19
N LYS A 134 -5.70 -3.25 18.12
CA LYS A 134 -4.86 -3.51 19.31
C LYS A 134 -4.43 -2.26 20.06
N LEU A 135 -4.26 -1.14 19.36
CA LEU A 135 -3.91 0.17 19.91
C LEU A 135 -5.06 1.14 19.62
N PRO A 136 -6.24 0.93 20.23
CA PRO A 136 -7.35 1.86 20.07
C PRO A 136 -6.90 3.22 20.58
N ASN A 137 -7.00 4.24 19.73
CA ASN A 137 -6.77 5.61 20.15
C ASN A 137 -7.78 5.88 21.29
N LYS A 138 -7.35 6.33 22.47
CA LYS A 138 -8.25 6.60 23.61
C LYS A 138 -9.38 7.59 23.28
N THR A 139 -9.28 8.34 22.18
CA THR A 139 -10.34 9.18 21.63
C THR A 139 -11.51 8.41 20.98
N TRP A 140 -11.41 7.09 20.80
CA TRP A 140 -12.49 6.21 20.32
C TRP A 140 -13.43 5.73 21.44
N CYS A 141 -13.04 5.87 22.71
CA CYS A 141 -13.80 5.39 23.87
C CYS A 141 -14.54 6.50 24.62
N ARG A 142 -14.64 7.71 24.06
CA ARG A 142 -15.53 8.75 24.56
C ARG A 142 -16.75 8.83 23.64
N ASN A 143 -17.63 7.86 23.80
CA ASN A 143 -19.07 8.07 23.69
C ASN A 143 -19.64 7.76 25.08
#